data_AF-A0A7C7SB20-F1
#
_entry.id   AF-A0A7C7SB20-F1
#
_cell.length_a   1.000
_cell.length_b   1.000
_cell.length_c   1.000
_cell.angle_alpha   90.00
_cell.angle_beta   90.00
_cell.angle_gamma   90.00
#
_symmetry.space_group_name_H-M   'P 1'
#
loop_
_entity.id
_entity.type
_entity.pdbx_description
1 polymer ?
#
loop_
_entity_poly.entity_id
_entity_poly.type
_entity_poly.pdbx_seq_one_letter_code
_entity_poly.pdbx_strand_id
1 'polypeptide(L)' 'MTRVGVLTSGGDCPGLNAVIRAVVRRGERHWGDELVGFHDGWDGVIEGRWQALDVEAMRGYLARGGTM' A
#
# COMPACT_ATOMS: atom_id res chain seq x y z
N MET A 1 6.94 5.60 -16.86
CA MET A 1 7.20 5.07 -15.51
C MET A 1 6.55 6.02 -14.54
N THR A 2 5.52 5.55 -13.85
CA THR A 2 4.69 6.37 -12.96
C THR A 2 4.96 5.95 -11.52
N ARG A 3 4.91 6.92 -10.60
CA ARG A 3 4.98 6.65 -9.17
C ARG A 3 3.60 6.83 -8.56
N VAL A 4 3.10 5.80 -7.86
CA VAL A 4 1.74 5.74 -7.34
C VAL A 4 1.77 5.67 -5.82
N GLY A 5 1.05 6.57 -5.17
CA GLY A 5 0.85 6.57 -3.72
C GLY A 5 -0.41 5.81 -3.31
N VAL A 6 -0.30 5.01 -2.25
CA VAL A 6 -1.39 4.25 -1.66
C VAL A 6 -1.53 4.65 -0.19
N LEU A 7 -2.76 4.91 0.26
CA LEU A 7 -3.08 5.16 1.66
C LEU A 7 -4.44 4.55 1.98
N THR A 8 -4.66 4.23 3.24
CA THR A 8 -5.98 3.92 3.79
C THR A 8 -6.39 5.00 4.78
N SER A 9 -7.67 5.39 4.75
CA SER A 9 -8.21 6.44 5.59
C SER A 9 -9.53 5.99 6.18
N GLY A 10 -9.80 6.38 7.43
CA GLY A 10 -10.96 5.92 8.19
C GLY A 10 -10.62 4.74 9.10
N GLY A 11 -11.65 4.01 9.54
CA GLY A 11 -11.48 2.85 10.40
C GLY A 11 -10.98 1.62 9.63
N ASP A 12 -10.12 0.84 10.28
CA ASP A 12 -9.60 -0.41 9.74
C ASP A 12 -10.68 -1.47 9.58
N CYS A 13 -10.61 -2.24 8.50
CA CYS A 13 -11.49 -3.37 8.26
C CYS A 13 -10.73 -4.58 7.68
N PRO A 14 -11.26 -5.81 7.83
CA PRO A 14 -10.66 -6.99 7.24
C PRO A 14 -10.57 -6.87 5.71
N GLY A 15 -9.38 -7.11 5.16
CA GLY A 15 -9.13 -7.17 3.71
C GLY A 15 -8.42 -5.96 3.11
N LEU A 16 -8.19 -4.88 3.86
CA LEU A 16 -7.45 -3.70 3.35
C LEU A 16 -6.03 -4.06 2.90
N ASN A 17 -5.32 -4.87 3.68
CA ASN A 17 -4.03 -5.44 3.28
C ASN A 17 -4.08 -6.25 1.97
N ALA A 18 -5.18 -6.97 1.71
CA ALA A 18 -5.37 -7.70 0.47
C ALA A 18 -5.55 -6.76 -0.72
N VAL A 19 -6.27 -5.64 -0.53
CA VAL A 19 -6.45 -4.59 -1.54
C VAL A 19 -5.12 -3.90 -1.85
N ILE A 20 -4.37 -3.47 -0.83
CA ILE A 20 -3.04 -2.86 -1.01
C ILE A 20 -2.14 -3.82 -1.79
N ARG A 21 -2.11 -5.10 -1.40
CA ARG A 21 -1.34 -6.13 -2.09
C ARG A 21 -1.75 -6.30 -3.56
N ALA A 22 -3.03 -6.22 -3.86
CA ALA A 22 -3.52 -6.33 -5.23
C ALA A 22 -3.07 -5.13 -6.09
N VAL A 23 -3.13 -3.92 -5.55
CA VAL A 23 -2.63 -2.70 -6.19
C VAL A 23 -1.13 -2.81 -6.46
N VAL A 24 -0.33 -3.13 -5.43
CA VAL A 24 1.13 -3.27 -5.54
C VAL A 24 1.50 -4.32 -6.59
N ARG A 25 0.89 -5.51 -6.52
CA ARG A 25 1.19 -6.60 -7.45
C ARG A 25 0.84 -6.25 -8.89
N ARG A 26 -0.23 -5.50 -9.14
CA ARG A 26 -0.62 -5.10 -10.50
C ARG A 26 0.26 -3.95 -11.00
N GLY A 27 0.52 -2.93 -10.18
CA GLY A 27 1.39 -1.80 -10.53
C GLY A 27 2.80 -2.26 -10.88
N GLU A 28 3.44 -3.02 -9.99
CA GLU A 28 4.81 -3.51 -10.21
C GLU A 28 4.89 -4.48 -11.39
N ARG A 29 4.07 -5.55 -11.42
CA ARG A 29 4.28 -6.65 -12.38
C ARG A 29 3.70 -6.41 -13.76
N HIS A 30 2.70 -5.55 -13.89
CA HIS A 30 2.04 -5.31 -15.18
C HIS A 30 2.43 -3.97 -15.80
N TRP A 31 2.55 -2.93 -14.97
CA TRP A 31 2.81 -1.57 -15.45
C TRP A 31 4.26 -1.12 -15.23
N GLY A 32 5.02 -1.80 -14.38
CA GLY A 32 6.38 -1.37 -14.00
C GLY A 32 6.37 -0.06 -13.22
N ASP A 33 5.29 0.20 -12.47
CA ASP A 33 5.14 1.39 -11.64
C ASP A 33 5.95 1.25 -10.33
N GLU A 34 6.38 2.39 -9.79
CA GLU A 34 6.91 2.47 -8.43
C GLU A 34 5.79 2.77 -7.44
N LEU A 35 5.67 1.98 -6.39
CA LEU A 35 4.57 2.08 -5.43
C LEU A 35 5.11 2.58 -4.10
N VAL A 36 4.38 3.52 -3.48
CA VAL A 36 4.65 3.96 -2.10
C VAL A 36 3.40 3.86 -1.26
N GLY A 37 3.54 3.43 -0.02
CA GLY A 37 2.49 3.39 0.99
C GLY A 37 2.68 4.52 1.99
N PHE A 38 1.65 5.33 2.21
CA PHE A 38 1.64 6.35 3.26
C PHE A 38 1.07 5.78 4.55
N HIS A 39 1.73 6.09 5.67
CA HIS A 39 1.26 5.73 7.00
C HIS A 39 0.18 6.70 7.49
N ASP A 40 -0.70 6.24 8.39
CA ASP A 40 -1.70 7.08 9.08
C ASP A 40 -2.59 7.92 8.15
N GLY A 41 -2.89 7.40 6.95
CA GLY A 41 -3.76 8.06 5.98
C GLY A 41 -3.22 9.41 5.52
N TRP A 42 -4.05 10.45 5.66
CA TRP A 42 -3.71 11.81 5.20
C TRP A 42 -2.63 12.49 6.05
N ASP A 43 -2.52 12.15 7.33
CA ASP A 43 -1.50 12.74 8.20
C ASP A 43 -0.10 12.36 7.72
N GLY A 44 0.12 11.10 7.33
CA GLY A 44 1.42 10.70 6.75
C GLY A 44 1.67 11.28 5.37
N VAL A 45 0.65 11.64 4.59
CA VAL A 45 0.86 12.40 3.35
C VAL A 45 1.39 13.79 3.66
N ILE A 46 0.78 14.49 4.63
CA ILE A 46 1.17 15.84 5.04
C ILE A 46 2.59 15.84 5.61
N GLU A 47 2.92 14.84 6.44
CA GLU A 47 4.22 14.73 7.08
C GLU A 47 5.28 14.02 6.24
N GLY A 48 4.92 13.50 5.06
CA GLY A 48 5.84 12.76 4.20
C GLY A 48 6.28 11.41 4.78
N ARG A 49 5.47 10.77 5.63
CA ARG A 49 5.69 9.43 6.18
C ARG A 49 5.23 8.37 5.20
N TRP A 50 6.16 7.87 4.38
CA TRP A 50 5.89 6.79 3.42
C TRP A 50 7.00 5.74 3.41
N GLN A 51 6.64 4.56 2.92
CA GLN A 51 7.58 3.47 2.62
C GLN A 51 7.40 3.00 1.17
N ALA A 52 8.46 2.44 0.59
CA ALA A 52 8.36 1.76 -0.69
C ALA A 52 7.51 0.49 -0.54
N LEU A 53 6.66 0.19 -1.52
CA LEU A 53 5.90 -1.04 -1.59
C LEU A 53 6.31 -1.83 -2.82
N ASP A 54 6.59 -3.11 -2.62
CA ASP A 54 6.77 -4.09 -3.69
C ASP A 54 6.11 -5.42 -3.30
N VAL A 55 6.06 -6.36 -4.23
CA VAL A 55 5.43 -7.67 -4.05
C VAL A 55 6.06 -8.44 -2.88
N GLU A 56 7.34 -8.22 -2.58
CA GLU A 56 8.03 -8.90 -1.49
C GLU A 56 7.69 -8.24 -0.14
N ALA A 57 7.64 -6.91 -0.07
CA ALA A 57 7.18 -6.14 1.08
C ALA A 57 5.73 -6.51 1.47
N MET A 58 4.89 -6.85 0.49
CA MET A 58 3.51 -7.29 0.71
C MET A 58 3.36 -8.79 1.07
N ARG A 59 4.45 -9.56 1.21
CA ARG A 59 4.39 -10.98 1.56
C ARG A 59 3.85 -11.16 2.99
N GLY A 60 2.94 -12.11 3.17
CA GLY A 60 2.33 -12.41 4.47
C GLY A 60 1.13 -11.53 4.87
N TYR A 61 0.94 -10.38 4.22
CA TYR A 61 -0.15 -9.45 4.56
C TYR A 61 -1.54 -9.89 4.08
N LEU A 62 -1.64 -10.82 3.11
CA LEU A 62 -2.93 -11.28 2.57
C LEU A 62 -3.89 -11.80 3.65
N ALA A 63 -3.36 -12.51 4.65
CA ALA A 63 -4.15 -13.10 5.73
C ALA A 63 -4.24 -12.21 6.98
N ARG A 64 -3.58 -11.04 6.99
CA ARG A 64 -3.51 -10.16 8.16
C ARG A 64 -4.67 -9.15 8.14
N GLY A 65 -5.42 -9.10 9.23
CA GLY A 65 -6.47 -8.09 9.44
C GLY A 65 -5.90 -6.67 9.62
N GLY A 66 -6.77 -5.68 9.50
CA GLY A 66 -6.41 -4.26 9.56
C GLY A 66 -5.63 -3.79 8.34
N THR A 67 -4.81 -2.76 8.55
CA THR A 67 -3.92 -2.18 7.54
C THR A 67 -2.47 -2.16 8.03
N MET A 68 -1.52 -2.39 7.12
CA MET A 68 -0.07 -2.30 7.35
C MET A 68 0.46 -0.88 7.47
#